data_AF-A0A1F2URU2-F1
#
_entry.id   AF-A0A1F2URU2-F1
#
_cell.length_a   1.000
_cell.length_b   1.000
_cell.length_c   1.000
_cell.angle_alpha   90.00
_cell.angle_beta   90.00
_cell.angle_gamma   90.00
#
_symmetry.space_group_name_H-M   'P 1'
#
loop_
_entity.id
_entity.type
_entity.pdbx_description
1 polymer ?
#
loop_
_entity_poly.entity_id
_entity_poly.type
_entity_poly.pdbx_seq_one_letter_code
_entity_poly.pdbx_strand_id
1 'polypeptide(L)'
;MRLRAIALILSVCVVPMRVPLWAANDSADLEVVHRIRQEALNHSQVMKHLLYLTDVHGPRLTNSPGYDAAADWVVEQARKWGLENAAKEKWGPYGKGWSAQYSSANLVKPQFAPLIAVPLAWAPGTPGVVSGTPIFAPLRRDDDLERYRTNVEKYMAQYKGKLKDQIVLIGEKPEVKVQETAAMRRLSANELSERAAAPEPLEPIAIDLRNPKVPADPQERRRFFAYAPRYVTQIISRQREELQSRFNRFLVEEGVRLAIHPGRRGDGGTIFPPVAASYKADAPIPPPSIALTPEHYNRIVRLLEEKVPVRLDAEVRARFHQETLDSVNVVAELPGGSKRDEMVILGAHLDSVDAAGTGATDNAAGCAVMLEVLRILKALNLKLDRTVRLVLWGGEEEGLLGSRAYVKQHFGNPETMELKPEHAQVSAYYNFDNGTGKIRGVYLQGNDMVRPVFDAWLSPFRDLGATALAIRKTGGTDHVSFDEVGLPGFQFIQDPVEYEARTHHSNMDVYDRIQPGDLMQASAVVASFVYHTANRPEKLPRKPLPEPWPKEARGK
;
A
#
# COMPACT_ATOMS: atom_id res chain seq x y z
N MET A 1 73.20 26.21 48.54
CA MET A 1 73.64 26.23 47.13
C MET A 1 73.56 24.82 46.57
N ARG A 2 73.05 24.68 45.33
CA ARG A 2 72.86 23.47 44.51
C ARG A 2 71.51 22.75 44.63
N LEU A 3 70.53 23.25 43.86
CA LEU A 3 69.39 22.47 43.37
C LEU A 3 69.91 21.38 42.42
N ARG A 4 69.50 20.13 42.63
CA ARG A 4 69.68 19.01 41.69
C ARG A 4 68.44 18.92 40.80
N ALA A 5 68.64 19.06 39.50
CA ALA A 5 67.61 18.82 38.50
C ALA A 5 67.40 17.31 38.31
N ILE A 6 66.16 16.84 38.46
CA ILE A 6 65.73 15.49 38.10
C ILE A 6 65.23 15.55 36.66
N ALA A 7 65.93 14.89 35.74
CA ALA A 7 65.49 14.69 34.37
C ALA A 7 64.47 13.54 34.33
N LEU A 8 63.21 13.88 34.02
CA LEU A 8 62.14 12.90 33.81
C LEU A 8 62.16 12.49 32.33
N ILE A 9 62.61 11.26 32.05
CA ILE A 9 62.52 10.66 30.71
C ILE A 9 61.08 10.17 30.52
N LEU A 10 60.28 10.91 29.74
CA LEU A 10 58.99 10.42 29.26
C LEU A 10 59.22 9.41 28.13
N SER A 11 59.07 8.12 28.46
CA SER A 11 58.95 7.07 27.45
C SER A 11 57.57 7.18 26.79
N VAL A 12 57.53 7.67 25.55
CA VAL A 12 56.31 7.67 24.72
C VAL A 12 56.06 6.24 24.27
N CYS A 13 55.19 5.52 24.99
CA CYS A 13 54.61 4.28 24.49
C CYS A 13 53.66 4.61 23.35
N VAL A 14 54.13 4.47 22.10
CA VAL A 14 53.27 4.44 20.92
C VAL A 14 52.54 3.10 20.92
N VAL A 15 51.34 3.07 21.50
CA VAL A 15 50.40 1.97 21.27
C VAL A 15 49.83 2.16 19.86
N PRO A 16 50.00 1.22 18.93
CA PRO A 16 49.38 1.33 17.62
C PRO A 16 47.87 1.30 17.82
N MET A 17 47.22 2.43 17.56
CA MET A 17 45.77 2.56 17.53
C MET A 17 45.28 1.68 16.37
N ARG A 18 44.93 0.42 16.67
CA ARG A 18 44.22 -0.44 15.73
C ARG A 18 42.81 0.12 15.60
N VAL A 19 42.61 1.00 14.61
CA VAL A 19 41.27 1.36 14.16
C VAL A 19 40.60 0.05 13.75
N PRO A 20 39.44 -0.33 14.33
CA PRO A 20 38.75 -1.54 13.92
C PRO A 20 38.44 -1.44 12.42
N LEU A 21 38.80 -2.49 11.69
CA LEU A 21 38.69 -2.64 10.24
C LEU A 21 37.23 -2.79 9.76
N TRP A 22 36.28 -2.12 10.41
CA TRP A 22 34.84 -2.25 10.15
C TRP A 22 34.33 -1.20 9.14
N ALA A 23 35.11 -0.14 8.88
CA ALA A 23 34.66 1.00 8.09
C ALA A 23 35.02 0.97 6.59
N ALA A 24 35.76 -0.03 6.11
CA ALA A 24 36.30 -0.03 4.75
C ALA A 24 35.45 -0.77 3.69
N ASN A 25 34.34 -1.41 4.07
CA ASN A 25 33.68 -2.41 3.20
C ASN A 25 32.23 -2.10 2.79
N ASP A 26 31.72 -0.91 3.13
CA ASP A 26 30.34 -0.49 2.81
C ASP A 26 30.28 0.57 1.69
N SER A 27 31.40 0.87 1.03
CA SER A 27 31.45 1.75 -0.14
C SER A 27 30.65 1.18 -1.30
N ALA A 28 29.96 2.04 -2.05
CA ALA A 28 29.29 1.62 -3.28
C ALA A 28 30.31 1.22 -4.36
N ASP A 29 30.01 0.12 -5.07
CA ASP A 29 30.71 -0.31 -6.28
C ASP A 29 30.30 0.60 -7.45
N LEU A 30 31.08 1.67 -7.67
CA LEU A 30 30.73 2.71 -8.63
C LEU A 30 30.69 2.23 -10.08
N GLU A 31 31.47 1.20 -10.43
CA GLU A 31 31.45 0.62 -11.77
C GLU A 31 30.12 -0.12 -12.00
N VAL A 32 29.69 -0.94 -11.04
CA VAL A 32 28.40 -1.62 -11.13
C VAL A 32 27.24 -0.63 -11.06
N VAL A 33 27.31 0.38 -10.21
CA VAL A 33 26.31 1.47 -10.18
C VAL A 33 26.20 2.16 -11.54
N HIS A 34 27.33 2.47 -12.18
CA HIS A 34 27.32 3.06 -13.52
C HIS A 34 26.60 2.16 -14.52
N ARG A 35 26.92 0.85 -14.54
CA ARG A 35 26.29 -0.13 -15.44
C ARG A 35 24.79 -0.27 -15.18
N ILE A 36 24.37 -0.34 -13.91
CA ILE A 36 22.95 -0.36 -13.51
C ILE A 36 22.24 0.90 -14.02
N ARG A 37 22.85 2.08 -13.87
CA ARG A 37 22.27 3.33 -14.38
C ARG A 37 22.11 3.31 -15.90
N GLN A 38 23.11 2.82 -16.65
CA GLN A 38 22.99 2.72 -18.11
C GLN A 38 21.84 1.79 -18.50
N GLU A 39 21.74 0.62 -17.88
CA GLU A 39 20.69 -0.34 -18.19
C GLU A 39 19.29 0.21 -17.83
N ALA A 40 19.14 0.77 -16.64
CA ALA A 40 17.88 1.31 -16.15
C ALA A 40 17.42 2.59 -16.86
N LEU A 41 18.34 3.41 -17.37
CA LEU A 41 18.00 4.71 -17.97
C LEU A 41 17.98 4.69 -19.51
N ASN A 42 18.71 3.78 -20.15
CA ASN A 42 18.82 3.75 -21.61
C ASN A 42 18.23 2.47 -22.23
N HIS A 43 18.04 1.40 -21.46
CA HIS A 43 17.53 0.11 -21.93
C HIS A 43 16.33 -0.40 -21.12
N SER A 44 15.65 0.51 -20.41
CA SER A 44 14.59 0.13 -19.48
C SER A 44 13.44 -0.60 -20.15
N GLN A 45 12.89 -1.59 -19.44
CA GLN A 45 11.64 -2.25 -19.80
C GLN A 45 10.52 -1.98 -18.78
N VAL A 46 10.71 -1.06 -17.84
CA VAL A 46 9.75 -0.80 -16.74
C VAL A 46 8.36 -0.47 -17.24
N MET A 47 8.24 0.40 -18.25
CA MET A 47 6.96 0.77 -18.84
C MET A 47 6.30 -0.36 -19.64
N LYS A 48 7.10 -1.31 -20.13
CA LYS A 48 6.60 -2.52 -20.77
C LYS A 48 6.01 -3.47 -19.73
N HIS A 49 6.68 -3.66 -18.59
CA HIS A 49 6.11 -4.45 -17.49
C HIS A 49 4.79 -3.85 -17.01
N LEU A 50 4.78 -2.54 -16.83
CA LEU A 50 3.60 -1.79 -16.40
C LEU A 50 2.42 -1.96 -17.36
N LEU A 51 2.65 -1.86 -18.67
CA LEU A 51 1.62 -2.06 -19.70
C LEU A 51 0.90 -3.40 -19.55
N TYR A 52 1.63 -4.47 -19.29
CA TYR A 52 1.00 -5.79 -19.10
C TYR A 52 0.20 -5.84 -17.81
N LEU A 53 0.74 -5.30 -16.72
CA LEU A 53 0.04 -5.27 -15.45
C LEU A 53 -1.25 -4.45 -15.52
N THR A 54 -1.24 -3.30 -16.22
CA THR A 54 -2.39 -2.38 -16.28
C THR A 54 -3.30 -2.63 -17.47
N ASP A 55 -2.82 -2.47 -18.70
CA ASP A 55 -3.70 -2.36 -19.87
C ASP A 55 -4.09 -3.74 -20.40
N VAL A 56 -3.23 -4.74 -20.20
CA VAL A 56 -3.50 -6.13 -20.62
C VAL A 56 -4.32 -6.86 -19.55
N HIS A 57 -3.96 -6.75 -18.27
CA HIS A 57 -4.62 -7.49 -17.18
C HIS A 57 -5.67 -6.68 -16.41
N GLY A 58 -5.70 -5.36 -16.58
CA GLY A 58 -6.76 -4.50 -16.06
C GLY A 58 -6.69 -4.31 -14.53
N PRO A 59 -7.85 -4.03 -13.89
CA PRO A 59 -7.98 -4.02 -12.44
C PRO A 59 -7.65 -5.39 -11.83
N ARG A 60 -6.90 -5.41 -10.73
CA ARG A 60 -6.36 -6.64 -10.11
C ARG A 60 -6.81 -6.79 -8.66
N LEU A 61 -8.08 -6.53 -8.37
CA LEU A 61 -8.64 -6.79 -7.02
C LEU A 61 -8.30 -8.21 -6.55
N THR A 62 -7.93 -8.39 -5.28
CA THR A 62 -7.54 -9.69 -4.73
C THR A 62 -8.57 -10.77 -5.04
N ASN A 63 -8.08 -11.96 -5.44
CA ASN A 63 -8.90 -13.09 -5.91
C ASN A 63 -9.81 -12.79 -7.13
N SER A 64 -9.60 -11.69 -7.86
CA SER A 64 -10.26 -11.45 -9.14
C SER A 64 -9.57 -12.18 -10.30
N PRO A 65 -10.26 -12.38 -11.44
CA PRO A 65 -9.64 -12.89 -12.66
C PRO A 65 -8.47 -12.03 -13.16
N GLY A 66 -8.52 -10.70 -12.95
CA GLY A 66 -7.44 -9.79 -13.34
C GLY A 66 -6.17 -10.02 -12.50
N TYR A 67 -6.35 -10.23 -11.19
CA TYR A 67 -5.25 -10.61 -10.29
C TYR A 67 -4.59 -11.93 -10.71
N ASP A 68 -5.40 -12.98 -10.94
CA ASP A 68 -4.88 -14.30 -11.31
C ASP A 68 -4.17 -14.27 -12.66
N ALA A 69 -4.71 -13.56 -13.65
CA ALA A 69 -4.08 -13.39 -14.95
C ALA A 69 -2.75 -12.63 -14.87
N ALA A 70 -2.68 -11.56 -14.07
CA ALA A 70 -1.43 -10.84 -13.85
C ALA A 70 -0.39 -11.70 -13.11
N ALA A 71 -0.83 -12.48 -12.11
CA ALA A 71 0.04 -13.40 -11.38
C ALA A 71 0.64 -14.47 -12.30
N ASP A 72 -0.19 -15.07 -13.16
CA ASP A 72 0.25 -16.03 -14.16
C ASP A 72 1.23 -15.43 -15.16
N TRP A 73 0.98 -14.20 -15.61
CA TRP A 73 1.90 -13.48 -16.49
C TRP A 73 3.25 -13.24 -15.82
N VAL A 74 3.28 -12.80 -14.56
CA VAL A 74 4.54 -12.59 -13.82
C VAL A 74 5.31 -13.90 -13.70
N VAL A 75 4.65 -15.01 -13.33
CA VAL A 75 5.28 -16.33 -13.25
C VAL A 75 5.84 -16.76 -14.60
N GLU A 76 5.11 -16.53 -15.70
CA GLU A 76 5.56 -16.84 -17.05
C GLU A 76 6.79 -15.99 -17.44
N GLN A 77 6.79 -14.68 -17.16
CA GLN A 77 7.93 -13.81 -17.42
C GLN A 77 9.16 -14.24 -16.62
N ALA A 78 8.98 -14.55 -15.33
CA ALA A 78 10.05 -15.05 -14.47
C ALA A 78 10.68 -16.33 -15.05
N ARG A 79 9.86 -17.28 -15.51
CA ARG A 79 10.34 -18.51 -16.17
C ARG A 79 11.06 -18.24 -17.48
N LYS A 80 10.55 -17.32 -18.32
CA LYS A 80 11.21 -16.89 -19.57
C LYS A 80 12.58 -16.26 -19.30
N TRP A 81 12.70 -15.53 -18.20
CA TRP A 81 13.97 -15.01 -17.71
C TRP A 81 14.78 -16.08 -16.96
N GLY A 82 14.40 -17.34 -16.93
CA GLY A 82 15.14 -18.40 -16.24
C GLY A 82 15.38 -18.11 -14.77
N LEU A 83 14.41 -17.49 -14.09
CA LEU A 83 14.39 -17.38 -12.63
C LEU A 83 13.97 -18.72 -12.03
N GLU A 84 14.53 -19.05 -10.87
CA GLU A 84 14.20 -20.26 -10.11
C GLU A 84 12.94 -20.04 -9.28
N ASN A 85 12.28 -21.14 -8.90
CA ASN A 85 11.14 -21.15 -7.97
C ASN A 85 9.97 -20.19 -8.34
N ALA A 86 9.82 -19.88 -9.63
CA ALA A 86 8.75 -19.03 -10.14
C ALA A 86 7.36 -19.71 -10.01
N ALA A 87 6.56 -19.26 -9.04
CA ALA A 87 5.28 -19.87 -8.70
C ALA A 87 4.31 -18.90 -8.01
N LYS A 88 3.02 -19.27 -8.03
CA LYS A 88 2.00 -18.70 -7.15
C LYS A 88 2.04 -19.46 -5.81
N GLU A 89 2.41 -18.77 -4.74
CA GLU A 89 2.46 -19.33 -3.40
C GLU A 89 1.16 -19.04 -2.66
N LYS A 90 0.47 -20.10 -2.24
CA LYS A 90 -0.86 -20.00 -1.64
C LYS A 90 -0.82 -19.55 -0.18
N TRP A 91 -1.74 -18.66 0.19
CA TRP A 91 -2.02 -18.29 1.57
C TRP A 91 -3.52 -18.14 1.79
N GLY A 92 -3.98 -18.28 3.04
CA GLY A 92 -5.41 -18.16 3.32
C GLY A 92 -5.82 -18.55 4.74
N PRO A 93 -7.13 -18.46 5.03
CA PRO A 93 -8.19 -18.02 4.11
C PRO A 93 -8.17 -16.50 3.87
N TYR A 94 -8.51 -16.08 2.65
CA TYR A 94 -8.83 -14.70 2.28
C TYR A 94 -10.35 -14.47 2.36
N GLY A 95 -11.11 -15.03 1.40
CA GLY A 95 -12.52 -14.71 1.21
C GLY A 95 -12.95 -14.77 -0.25
N LYS A 96 -14.05 -14.09 -0.57
CA LYS A 96 -14.64 -14.05 -1.91
C LYS A 96 -13.94 -13.01 -2.79
N GLY A 97 -13.52 -13.44 -3.98
CA GLY A 97 -13.11 -12.53 -5.04
C GLY A 97 -14.32 -11.80 -5.63
N TRP A 98 -14.06 -10.69 -6.34
CA TRP A 98 -15.10 -9.90 -6.98
C TRP A 98 -14.58 -9.26 -8.27
N SER A 99 -15.46 -9.06 -9.26
CA SER A 99 -15.15 -8.29 -10.46
C SER A 99 -16.38 -7.57 -11.00
N ALA A 100 -16.20 -6.32 -11.45
CA ALA A 100 -17.17 -5.64 -12.29
C ALA A 100 -17.01 -6.05 -13.75
N GLN A 101 -18.13 -6.33 -14.42
CA GLN A 101 -18.17 -6.69 -15.84
C GLN A 101 -18.82 -5.59 -16.69
N TYR A 102 -19.74 -4.83 -16.11
CA TYR A 102 -20.44 -3.74 -16.78
C TYR A 102 -21.02 -2.78 -15.74
N SER A 103 -21.02 -1.49 -16.04
CA SER A 103 -21.70 -0.47 -15.25
C SER A 103 -22.20 0.66 -16.15
N SER A 104 -23.42 1.11 -15.91
CA SER A 104 -23.95 2.34 -16.51
C SER A 104 -24.89 3.04 -15.52
N ALA A 105 -24.89 4.37 -15.54
CA ALA A 105 -25.81 5.18 -14.76
C ALA A 105 -26.14 6.47 -15.53
N ASN A 106 -27.42 6.84 -15.55
CA ASN A 106 -27.93 7.97 -16.31
C ASN A 106 -28.98 8.72 -15.49
N LEU A 107 -28.92 10.05 -15.52
CA LEU A 107 -30.04 10.92 -15.18
C LEU A 107 -30.93 10.99 -16.41
N VAL A 108 -32.19 10.54 -16.30
CA VAL A 108 -33.16 10.53 -17.41
C VAL A 108 -34.07 11.76 -17.37
N LYS A 109 -34.49 12.17 -16.17
CA LYS A 109 -35.27 13.40 -15.93
C LYS A 109 -34.56 14.27 -14.91
N PRO A 110 -34.63 15.61 -15.02
CA PRO A 110 -35.42 16.39 -16.00
C PRO A 110 -34.78 16.48 -17.39
N GLN A 111 -33.48 16.24 -17.48
CA GLN A 111 -32.71 16.25 -18.73
C GLN A 111 -31.78 15.05 -18.70
N PHE A 112 -31.67 14.38 -19.85
CA PHE A 112 -30.73 13.29 -20.02
C PHE A 112 -29.29 13.76 -19.71
N ALA A 113 -28.57 13.00 -18.89
CA ALA A 113 -27.13 13.14 -18.71
C ALA A 113 -26.51 11.79 -18.31
N PRO A 114 -25.40 11.38 -18.96
CA PRO A 114 -24.62 10.25 -18.47
C PRO A 114 -23.98 10.62 -17.13
N LEU A 115 -23.91 9.65 -16.22
CA LEU A 115 -23.30 9.83 -14.91
C LEU A 115 -21.99 9.03 -14.87
N ILE A 116 -20.90 9.71 -14.52
CA ILE A 116 -19.65 9.05 -14.15
C ILE A 116 -19.93 8.26 -12.86
N ALA A 117 -19.92 6.93 -12.98
CA ALA A 117 -20.31 6.00 -11.93
C ALA A 117 -19.38 4.80 -11.88
N VAL A 118 -19.00 4.40 -10.67
CA VAL A 118 -18.15 3.22 -10.41
C VAL A 118 -18.94 2.21 -9.59
N PRO A 119 -19.02 0.93 -9.99
CA PRO A 119 -19.59 -0.12 -9.16
C PRO A 119 -18.68 -0.42 -7.97
N LEU A 120 -19.28 -0.60 -6.79
CA LEU A 120 -18.50 -0.76 -5.56
C LEU A 120 -18.15 -2.22 -5.30
N ALA A 121 -16.89 -2.47 -4.94
CA ALA A 121 -16.37 -3.79 -4.67
C ALA A 121 -17.21 -4.55 -3.62
N TRP A 122 -17.43 -5.84 -3.89
CA TRP A 122 -18.24 -6.77 -3.11
C TRP A 122 -19.74 -6.41 -2.99
N ALA A 123 -20.25 -5.50 -3.83
CA ALA A 123 -21.69 -5.37 -4.05
C ALA A 123 -22.17 -6.29 -5.19
N PRO A 124 -23.41 -6.82 -5.12
CA PRO A 124 -23.97 -7.61 -6.22
C PRO A 124 -24.31 -6.73 -7.42
N GLY A 125 -24.48 -7.36 -8.58
CA GLY A 125 -25.07 -6.72 -9.76
C GLY A 125 -26.56 -6.41 -9.55
N THR A 126 -27.09 -5.49 -10.35
CA THR A 126 -28.53 -5.23 -10.41
C THR A 126 -29.25 -6.29 -11.25
N PRO A 127 -30.55 -6.56 -11.03
CA PRO A 127 -31.35 -7.48 -11.85
C PRO A 127 -31.75 -6.82 -13.18
N GLY A 128 -30.76 -6.42 -13.99
CA GLY A 128 -30.95 -5.57 -15.17
C GLY A 128 -31.00 -4.08 -14.83
N VAL A 129 -31.66 -3.29 -15.68
CA VAL A 129 -31.79 -1.84 -15.48
C VAL A 129 -32.73 -1.55 -14.31
N VAL A 130 -32.18 -0.93 -13.26
CA VAL A 130 -32.96 -0.35 -12.16
C VAL A 130 -33.31 1.07 -12.53
N SER A 131 -34.61 1.35 -12.56
CA SER A 131 -35.14 2.66 -12.93
C SER A 131 -36.12 3.19 -11.89
N GLY A 132 -36.05 4.49 -11.61
CA GLY A 132 -36.94 5.13 -10.65
C GLY A 132 -36.53 6.52 -10.21
N THR A 133 -37.40 7.14 -9.42
CA THR A 133 -37.08 8.36 -8.68
C THR A 133 -36.22 7.99 -7.47
N PRO A 134 -35.03 8.56 -7.30
CA PRO A 134 -34.23 8.32 -6.11
C PRO A 134 -34.80 9.05 -4.90
N ILE A 135 -34.53 8.52 -3.71
CA ILE A 135 -34.73 9.23 -2.45
C ILE A 135 -33.38 9.67 -1.88
N PHE A 136 -33.36 10.86 -1.29
CA PHE A 136 -32.19 11.35 -0.58
C PHE A 136 -32.28 10.94 0.90
N ALA A 137 -31.43 9.99 1.30
CA ALA A 137 -31.32 9.50 2.67
C ALA A 137 -29.84 9.58 3.10
N PRO A 138 -29.36 10.75 3.55
CA PRO A 138 -27.96 10.93 3.88
C PRO A 138 -27.58 10.23 5.19
N LEU A 139 -26.51 9.44 5.16
CA LEU A 139 -25.80 8.97 6.36
C LEU A 139 -24.54 9.83 6.54
N ARG A 140 -24.43 10.51 7.68
CA ARG A 140 -23.21 11.23 8.07
C ARG A 140 -22.12 10.26 8.51
N ARG A 141 -21.01 10.22 7.77
CA ARG A 141 -19.81 9.48 8.15
C ARG A 141 -19.02 10.24 9.22
N ASP A 142 -18.30 9.50 10.06
CA ASP A 142 -17.42 10.09 11.07
C ASP A 142 -16.16 9.24 11.24
N ASP A 143 -15.02 9.93 11.38
CA ASP A 143 -13.73 9.29 11.68
C ASP A 143 -13.69 8.75 13.11
N ASP A 144 -14.54 9.26 14.00
CA ASP A 144 -14.76 8.69 15.33
C ASP A 144 -15.81 7.59 15.25
N LEU A 145 -15.42 6.40 15.69
CA LEU A 145 -16.24 5.21 15.56
C LEU A 145 -17.54 5.27 16.39
N GLU A 146 -17.52 5.88 17.58
CA GLU A 146 -18.72 5.98 18.42
C GLU A 146 -19.71 7.00 17.87
N ARG A 147 -19.21 8.13 17.36
CA ARG A 147 -20.06 9.09 16.63
C ARG A 147 -20.62 8.47 15.36
N TYR A 148 -19.81 7.71 14.63
CA TYR A 148 -20.30 7.01 13.43
C TYR A 148 -21.36 5.96 13.77
N ARG A 149 -21.16 5.17 14.83
CA ARG A 149 -22.16 4.22 15.34
C ARG A 149 -23.48 4.92 15.69
N THR A 150 -23.39 6.06 16.37
CA THR A 150 -24.56 6.89 16.70
C THR A 150 -25.28 7.38 15.44
N ASN A 151 -24.54 7.83 14.42
CA ASN A 151 -25.12 8.28 13.16
C ASN A 151 -25.84 7.14 12.42
N VAL A 152 -25.25 5.94 12.40
CA VAL A 152 -25.85 4.73 11.82
C VAL A 152 -27.14 4.34 12.56
N GLU A 153 -27.14 4.37 13.89
CA GLU A 153 -28.32 4.07 14.71
C GLU A 153 -29.46 5.07 14.47
N LYS A 154 -29.15 6.37 14.43
CA LYS A 154 -30.11 7.42 14.07
C LYS A 154 -30.67 7.22 12.67
N TYR A 155 -29.82 6.90 11.71
CA TYR A 155 -30.24 6.63 10.33
C TYR A 155 -31.22 5.46 10.27
N MET A 156 -30.88 4.32 10.88
CA MET A 156 -31.72 3.12 10.86
C MET A 156 -33.08 3.41 11.51
N ALA A 157 -33.11 4.15 12.63
CA ALA A 157 -34.36 4.55 13.27
C ALA A 157 -35.21 5.49 12.40
N GLN A 158 -34.57 6.44 11.72
CA GLN A 158 -35.26 7.42 10.87
C GLN A 158 -35.86 6.80 9.61
N TYR A 159 -35.18 5.84 8.99
CA TYR A 159 -35.54 5.30 7.67
C TYR A 159 -36.19 3.91 7.69
N LYS A 160 -36.39 3.31 8.87
CA LYS A 160 -37.09 2.02 8.99
C LYS A 160 -38.48 2.05 8.33
N GLY A 161 -38.74 1.10 7.45
CA GLY A 161 -39.96 0.95 6.66
C GLY A 161 -40.12 1.97 5.53
N LYS A 162 -39.08 2.74 5.17
CA LYS A 162 -39.17 3.85 4.21
C LYS A 162 -38.33 3.65 2.94
N LEU A 163 -37.45 2.65 2.89
CA LEU A 163 -36.53 2.47 1.75
C LEU A 163 -36.95 1.35 0.77
N LYS A 164 -38.11 0.73 1.00
CA LYS A 164 -38.62 -0.38 0.18
C LYS A 164 -38.74 -0.02 -1.29
N ASP A 165 -38.10 -0.83 -2.12
CA ASP A 165 -38.07 -0.72 -3.58
C ASP A 165 -37.42 0.60 -4.08
N GLN A 166 -36.64 1.28 -3.25
CA GLN A 166 -36.06 2.58 -3.58
C GLN A 166 -34.66 2.50 -4.20
N ILE A 167 -34.34 3.51 -5.02
CA ILE A 167 -32.97 3.93 -5.31
C ILE A 167 -32.60 4.94 -4.24
N VAL A 168 -31.52 4.73 -3.50
CA VAL A 168 -31.19 5.52 -2.32
C VAL A 168 -29.87 6.25 -2.50
N LEU A 169 -29.88 7.57 -2.43
CA LEU A 169 -28.67 8.39 -2.36
C LEU A 169 -28.21 8.40 -0.89
N ILE A 170 -27.14 7.63 -0.62
CA ILE A 170 -26.55 7.42 0.69
C ILE A 170 -25.33 8.31 0.85
N GLY A 171 -25.41 9.22 1.81
CA GLY A 171 -24.32 10.10 2.21
C GLY A 171 -24.71 11.57 2.09
N GLU A 172 -24.08 12.41 2.89
CA GLU A 172 -24.26 13.86 2.81
C GLU A 172 -23.76 14.40 1.45
N LYS A 173 -24.33 15.53 1.04
CA LYS A 173 -23.92 16.27 -0.17
C LYS A 173 -22.45 16.68 -0.03
N PRO A 174 -21.50 16.14 -0.81
CA PRO A 174 -20.10 16.53 -0.65
C PRO A 174 -19.87 18.00 -0.99
N GLU A 175 -18.95 18.62 -0.26
CA GLU A 175 -18.44 19.94 -0.59
C GLU A 175 -17.43 19.82 -1.75
N VAL A 176 -17.69 20.52 -2.86
CA VAL A 176 -16.74 20.63 -3.98
C VAL A 176 -16.00 21.94 -3.79
N LYS A 177 -14.74 21.86 -3.39
CA LYS A 177 -13.89 23.02 -3.10
C LYS A 177 -13.21 23.52 -4.37
N VAL A 178 -12.99 24.82 -4.45
CA VAL A 178 -12.14 25.39 -5.51
C VAL A 178 -10.71 24.91 -5.27
N GLN A 179 -10.07 24.39 -6.32
CA GLN A 179 -8.67 23.98 -6.27
C GLN A 179 -7.78 25.22 -6.22
N GLU A 180 -7.23 25.51 -5.05
CA GLU A 180 -6.34 26.66 -4.83
C GLU A 180 -4.85 26.33 -5.08
N THR A 181 -4.51 25.04 -5.14
CA THR A 181 -3.13 24.57 -5.27
C THR A 181 -3.00 23.49 -6.35
N ALA A 182 -1.78 23.29 -6.85
CA ALA A 182 -1.51 22.27 -7.85
C ALA A 182 -1.65 20.86 -7.26
N ALA A 183 -2.39 19.99 -7.96
CA ALA A 183 -2.55 18.58 -7.57
C ALA A 183 -1.22 17.81 -7.65
N MET A 184 -0.37 18.15 -8.63
CA MET A 184 0.95 17.56 -8.79
C MET A 184 1.97 18.25 -7.89
N ARG A 185 2.66 17.47 -7.06
CA ARG A 185 3.67 17.99 -6.15
C ARG A 185 4.87 17.05 -5.99
N ARG A 186 6.06 17.64 -5.97
CA ARG A 186 7.33 16.98 -5.64
C ARG A 186 7.87 17.52 -4.32
N LEU A 187 8.66 16.71 -3.63
CA LEU A 187 9.25 17.11 -2.35
C LEU A 187 10.34 18.15 -2.57
N SER A 188 10.25 19.28 -1.88
CA SER A 188 11.32 20.27 -1.85
C SER A 188 12.53 19.77 -1.05
N ALA A 189 13.68 20.42 -1.22
CA ALA A 189 14.87 20.13 -0.41
C ALA A 189 14.61 20.33 1.09
N ASN A 190 13.84 21.37 1.45
CA ASN A 190 13.46 21.65 2.84
C ASN A 190 12.62 20.53 3.43
N GLU A 191 11.58 20.07 2.71
CA GLU A 191 10.74 18.96 3.20
C GLU A 191 11.51 17.65 3.34
N LEU A 192 12.47 17.38 2.45
CA LEU A 192 13.35 16.23 2.59
C LEU A 192 14.24 16.34 3.83
N SER A 193 14.78 17.54 4.08
CA SER A 193 15.58 17.81 5.28
C SER A 193 14.75 17.63 6.55
N GLU A 194 13.53 18.17 6.59
CA GLU A 194 12.59 18.02 7.72
C GLU A 194 12.22 16.55 7.97
N ARG A 195 12.01 15.77 6.90
CA ARG A 195 11.75 14.33 7.01
C ARG A 195 12.97 13.55 7.51
N ALA A 196 14.16 13.93 7.07
CA ALA A 196 15.41 13.31 7.49
C ALA A 196 15.75 13.60 8.96
N ALA A 197 15.33 14.77 9.46
CA ALA A 197 15.48 15.14 10.87
C ALA A 197 14.75 14.15 11.77
N ALA A 198 15.42 13.74 12.86
CA ALA A 198 14.82 12.92 13.88
C ALA A 198 13.58 13.62 14.44
N PRO A 199 12.45 12.91 14.62
CA PRO A 199 11.29 13.48 15.29
C PRO A 199 11.66 13.80 16.74
N GLU A 200 11.04 14.84 17.29
CA GLU A 200 11.04 15.05 18.74
C GLU A 200 10.55 13.77 19.45
N PRO A 201 11.22 13.32 20.53
CA PRO A 201 10.70 12.25 21.35
C PRO A 201 9.31 12.62 21.87
N LEU A 202 8.32 11.77 21.61
CA LEU A 202 6.96 11.98 22.10
C LEU A 202 6.67 10.99 23.22
N GLU A 203 5.95 11.46 24.24
CA GLU A 203 5.42 10.56 25.25
C GLU A 203 4.49 9.53 24.59
N PRO A 204 4.63 8.23 24.93
CA PRO A 204 3.72 7.20 24.43
C PRO A 204 2.27 7.54 24.79
N ILE A 205 1.38 7.48 23.80
CA ILE A 205 -0.06 7.62 24.06
C ILE A 205 -0.50 6.37 24.83
N ALA A 206 -1.15 6.57 25.98
CA ALA A 206 -1.78 5.47 26.71
C ALA A 206 -2.96 4.92 25.89
N ILE A 207 -2.87 3.67 25.45
CA ILE A 207 -3.90 3.01 24.65
C ILE A 207 -4.62 1.96 25.51
N ASP A 208 -5.93 2.10 25.67
CA ASP A 208 -6.76 1.02 26.21
C ASP A 208 -6.86 -0.10 25.17
N LEU A 209 -6.23 -1.23 25.46
CA LEU A 209 -6.16 -2.37 24.54
C LEU A 209 -7.51 -3.10 24.38
N ARG A 210 -8.46 -2.92 25.32
CA ARG A 210 -9.77 -3.57 25.28
C ARG A 210 -10.80 -2.74 24.52
N ASN A 211 -10.69 -1.42 24.62
CA ASN A 211 -11.59 -0.50 23.94
C ASN A 211 -10.82 0.76 23.46
N PRO A 212 -10.04 0.65 22.38
CA PRO A 212 -9.20 1.75 21.94
C PRO A 212 -10.06 2.91 21.45
N LYS A 213 -10.01 4.02 22.19
CA LYS A 213 -10.69 5.27 21.81
C LYS A 213 -9.78 6.07 20.91
N VAL A 214 -10.19 6.22 19.66
CA VAL A 214 -9.52 7.08 18.69
C VAL A 214 -9.73 8.54 19.11
N PRO A 215 -8.67 9.35 19.28
CA PRO A 215 -8.81 10.76 19.63
C PRO A 215 -9.68 11.53 18.61
N ALA A 216 -10.46 12.48 19.12
CA ALA A 216 -11.29 13.34 18.28
C ALA A 216 -10.46 14.42 17.55
N ASP A 217 -9.40 14.92 18.20
CA ASP A 217 -8.49 15.89 17.60
C ASP A 217 -7.73 15.27 16.40
N PRO A 218 -7.73 15.91 15.21
CA PRO A 218 -7.06 15.35 14.03
C PRO A 218 -5.55 15.14 14.18
N GLN A 219 -4.83 15.97 14.94
CA GLN A 219 -3.39 15.84 15.12
C GLN A 219 -3.06 14.70 16.11
N GLU A 220 -3.77 14.64 17.23
CA GLU A 220 -3.68 13.53 18.19
C GLU A 220 -4.08 12.21 17.55
N ARG A 221 -5.10 12.20 16.69
CA ARG A 221 -5.51 11.02 15.94
C ARG A 221 -4.45 10.54 14.96
N ARG A 222 -3.81 11.47 14.23
CA ARG A 222 -2.67 11.12 13.35
C ARG A 222 -1.53 10.52 14.17
N ARG A 223 -1.21 11.09 15.32
CA ARG A 223 -0.21 10.53 16.25
C ARG A 223 -0.63 9.15 16.76
N PHE A 224 -1.89 8.99 17.18
CA PHE A 224 -2.43 7.71 17.63
C PHE A 224 -2.18 6.62 16.59
N PHE A 225 -2.60 6.81 15.34
CA PHE A 225 -2.39 5.80 14.30
C PHE A 225 -0.93 5.63 13.88
N ALA A 226 -0.09 6.66 14.02
CA ALA A 226 1.35 6.56 13.73
C ALA A 226 2.11 5.67 14.74
N TYR A 227 1.61 5.54 15.97
CA TYR A 227 2.27 4.80 17.04
C TYR A 227 1.47 3.60 17.57
N ALA A 228 0.18 3.48 17.22
CA ALA A 228 -0.66 2.40 17.70
C ALA A 228 -0.11 1.04 17.24
N PRO A 229 0.07 0.07 18.17
CA PRO A 229 0.42 -1.28 17.79
C PRO A 229 -0.59 -1.89 16.83
N ARG A 230 -0.15 -2.82 15.97
CA ARG A 230 -1.00 -3.47 14.97
C ARG A 230 -2.30 -4.02 15.55
N TYR A 231 -2.23 -4.76 16.66
CA TYR A 231 -3.43 -5.36 17.26
C TYR A 231 -4.50 -4.32 17.66
N VAL A 232 -4.10 -3.10 18.02
CA VAL A 232 -5.03 -1.99 18.30
C VAL A 232 -5.75 -1.57 17.03
N THR A 233 -5.01 -1.37 15.94
CA THR A 233 -5.60 -0.98 14.65
C THR A 233 -6.50 -2.08 14.06
N GLN A 234 -6.20 -3.35 14.33
CA GLN A 234 -7.05 -4.49 13.96
C GLN A 234 -8.39 -4.49 14.71
N ILE A 235 -8.39 -4.19 16.01
CA ILE A 235 -9.63 -4.06 16.79
C ILE A 235 -10.52 -2.96 16.21
N ILE A 236 -9.95 -1.77 15.95
CA ILE A 236 -10.69 -0.63 15.38
C ILE A 236 -11.27 -0.98 13.99
N SER A 237 -10.45 -1.62 13.14
CA SER A 237 -10.87 -2.00 11.78
C SER A 237 -12.02 -3.01 11.81
N ARG A 238 -11.97 -3.99 12.72
CA ARG A 238 -13.05 -4.96 12.92
C ARG A 238 -14.34 -4.31 13.37
N GLN A 239 -14.28 -3.42 14.36
CA GLN A 239 -15.49 -2.73 14.84
C GLN A 239 -16.13 -1.87 13.74
N ARG A 240 -15.32 -1.22 12.88
CA ARG A 240 -15.82 -0.52 11.69
C ARG A 240 -16.50 -1.47 10.70
N GLU A 241 -15.88 -2.62 10.43
CA GLU A 241 -16.41 -3.64 9.53
C GLU A 241 -17.73 -4.23 10.05
N GLU A 242 -17.84 -4.50 11.35
CA GLU A 242 -19.07 -4.96 12.01
C GLU A 242 -20.19 -3.93 11.90
N LEU A 243 -19.87 -2.65 12.12
CA LEU A 243 -20.83 -1.55 11.98
C LEU A 243 -21.31 -1.40 10.52
N GLN A 244 -20.39 -1.46 9.56
CA GLN A 244 -20.73 -1.44 8.12
C GLN A 244 -21.60 -2.65 7.74
N SER A 245 -21.28 -3.84 8.26
CA SER A 245 -22.05 -5.06 8.04
C SER A 245 -23.46 -4.95 8.61
N ARG A 246 -23.61 -4.35 9.81
CA ARG A 246 -24.92 -4.05 10.41
C ARG A 246 -25.72 -3.07 9.54
N PHE A 247 -25.08 -2.03 9.04
CA PHE A 247 -25.72 -1.06 8.15
C PHE A 247 -26.17 -1.69 6.82
N ASN A 248 -25.32 -2.53 6.21
CA ASN A 248 -25.64 -3.23 4.98
C ASN A 248 -26.83 -4.18 5.16
N ARG A 249 -26.89 -4.94 6.26
CA ARG A 249 -28.05 -5.79 6.58
C ARG A 249 -29.34 -4.99 6.65
N PHE A 250 -29.33 -3.83 7.32
CA PHE A 250 -30.48 -2.95 7.38
C PHE A 250 -30.96 -2.52 5.98
N LEU A 251 -30.05 -2.11 5.09
CA LEU A 251 -30.44 -1.69 3.73
C LEU A 251 -31.03 -2.84 2.91
N VAL A 252 -30.54 -4.07 3.09
CA VAL A 252 -31.09 -5.27 2.45
C VAL A 252 -32.49 -5.59 3.00
N GLU A 253 -32.65 -5.59 4.33
CA GLU A 253 -33.94 -5.84 5.00
C GLU A 253 -34.99 -4.79 4.61
N GLU A 254 -34.59 -3.55 4.41
CA GLU A 254 -35.45 -2.50 3.91
C GLU A 254 -35.83 -2.66 2.42
N GLY A 255 -35.17 -3.53 1.67
CA GLY A 255 -35.46 -3.77 0.25
C GLY A 255 -34.94 -2.69 -0.69
N VAL A 256 -33.78 -2.10 -0.40
CA VAL A 256 -33.11 -1.12 -1.29
C VAL A 256 -32.73 -1.78 -2.62
N ARG A 257 -33.14 -1.20 -3.76
CA ARG A 257 -32.81 -1.73 -5.10
C ARG A 257 -31.45 -1.29 -5.60
N LEU A 258 -31.00 -0.10 -5.22
CA LEU A 258 -29.70 0.45 -5.56
C LEU A 258 -29.28 1.48 -4.51
N ALA A 259 -28.11 1.30 -3.93
CA ALA A 259 -27.44 2.30 -3.10
C ALA A 259 -26.49 3.12 -3.96
N ILE A 260 -26.60 4.45 -3.89
CA ILE A 260 -25.75 5.39 -4.60
C ILE A 260 -24.99 6.20 -3.57
N HIS A 261 -23.66 6.12 -3.61
CA HIS A 261 -22.78 6.88 -2.72
C HIS A 261 -22.13 8.05 -3.47
N PRO A 262 -21.80 9.16 -2.79
CA PRO A 262 -20.79 10.06 -3.32
C PRO A 262 -19.40 9.41 -3.20
N GLY A 263 -18.48 9.79 -4.08
CA GLY A 263 -17.05 9.55 -3.87
C GLY A 263 -16.59 10.11 -2.50
N ARG A 264 -15.66 9.42 -1.83
CA ARG A 264 -15.17 9.79 -0.49
C ARG A 264 -14.48 11.15 -0.46
N ARG A 265 -13.80 11.46 -1.56
CA ARG A 265 -13.07 12.70 -1.86
C ARG A 265 -13.02 12.87 -3.39
N GLY A 266 -12.34 13.91 -3.87
CA GLY A 266 -12.12 14.18 -5.29
C GLY A 266 -13.16 15.10 -5.92
N ASP A 267 -12.87 15.55 -7.14
CA ASP A 267 -13.71 16.39 -8.00
C ASP A 267 -13.24 16.23 -9.47
N GLY A 268 -13.83 16.99 -10.38
CA GLY A 268 -13.38 17.11 -11.77
C GLY A 268 -13.47 15.79 -12.54
N GLY A 269 -14.45 14.95 -12.22
CA GLY A 269 -14.62 13.62 -12.81
C GLY A 269 -13.89 12.48 -12.08
N THR A 270 -13.15 12.79 -11.01
CA THR A 270 -12.44 11.80 -10.19
C THR A 270 -13.34 11.26 -9.08
N ILE A 271 -13.41 9.94 -8.97
CA ILE A 271 -14.15 9.23 -7.92
C ILE A 271 -13.14 8.46 -7.10
N PHE A 272 -13.15 8.68 -5.79
CA PHE A 272 -12.52 7.80 -4.80
C PHE A 272 -13.61 6.94 -4.18
N PRO A 273 -13.96 5.79 -4.79
CA PRO A 273 -15.11 5.00 -4.38
C PRO A 273 -14.92 4.47 -2.96
N PRO A 274 -15.98 4.44 -2.13
CA PRO A 274 -15.94 3.65 -0.91
C PRO A 274 -16.06 2.16 -1.25
N VAL A 275 -15.58 1.31 -0.35
CA VAL A 275 -15.88 -0.13 -0.40
C VAL A 275 -17.32 -0.35 0.07
N ALA A 276 -18.09 -1.19 -0.63
CA ALA A 276 -19.49 -1.45 -0.25
C ALA A 276 -19.60 -2.47 0.90
N ALA A 277 -18.80 -3.52 0.89
CA ALA A 277 -18.84 -4.57 1.90
C ALA A 277 -17.50 -5.30 2.04
N SER A 278 -17.42 -6.16 3.06
CA SER A 278 -16.25 -6.99 3.31
C SER A 278 -16.13 -8.14 2.31
N TYR A 279 -14.88 -8.47 1.96
CA TYR A 279 -14.47 -9.60 1.14
C TYR A 279 -14.61 -10.95 1.86
N LYS A 280 -14.84 -10.98 3.17
CA LYS A 280 -14.97 -12.25 3.90
C LYS A 280 -16.13 -13.10 3.36
N ALA A 281 -15.94 -14.41 3.39
CA ALA A 281 -16.89 -15.37 2.81
C ALA A 281 -18.27 -15.29 3.48
N ASP A 282 -18.31 -15.06 4.79
CA ASP A 282 -19.53 -14.96 5.62
C ASP A 282 -20.05 -13.52 5.77
N ALA A 283 -19.36 -12.53 5.18
CA ALA A 283 -19.79 -11.14 5.29
C ALA A 283 -21.12 -10.90 4.55
N PRO A 284 -22.06 -10.15 5.16
CA PRO A 284 -23.33 -9.80 4.53
C PRO A 284 -23.13 -9.14 3.16
N ILE A 285 -23.90 -9.58 2.17
CA ILE A 285 -23.94 -8.97 0.85
C ILE A 285 -24.79 -7.67 0.95
N PRO A 286 -24.26 -6.50 0.55
CA PRO A 286 -25.02 -5.25 0.56
C PRO A 286 -26.01 -5.21 -0.61
N PRO A 287 -26.89 -4.21 -0.70
CA PRO A 287 -27.59 -3.93 -1.96
C PRO A 287 -26.60 -3.66 -3.10
N PRO A 288 -27.03 -3.78 -4.37
CA PRO A 288 -26.25 -3.26 -5.50
C PRO A 288 -25.85 -1.81 -5.20
N SER A 289 -24.57 -1.49 -5.40
CA SER A 289 -24.01 -0.21 -4.97
C SER A 289 -23.12 0.40 -6.04
N ILE A 290 -23.28 1.71 -6.26
CA ILE A 290 -22.39 2.52 -7.11
C ILE A 290 -21.93 3.78 -6.36
N ALA A 291 -20.77 4.32 -6.73
CA ALA A 291 -20.39 5.69 -6.39
C ALA A 291 -20.48 6.62 -7.60
N LEU A 292 -20.89 7.86 -7.36
CA LEU A 292 -20.88 8.94 -8.35
C LEU A 292 -19.82 9.99 -8.01
N THR A 293 -19.37 10.73 -9.03
CA THR A 293 -18.64 11.99 -8.84
C THR A 293 -19.47 12.95 -7.99
N PRO A 294 -18.84 13.73 -7.09
CA PRO A 294 -19.54 14.71 -6.26
C PRO A 294 -20.46 15.66 -7.03
N GLU A 295 -20.06 16.12 -8.22
CA GLU A 295 -20.81 17.06 -9.04
C GLU A 295 -22.16 16.46 -9.50
N HIS A 296 -22.12 15.22 -9.97
CA HIS A 296 -23.30 14.48 -10.40
C HIS A 296 -24.20 14.11 -9.22
N TYR A 297 -23.62 13.64 -8.11
CA TYR A 297 -24.36 13.36 -6.88
C TYR A 297 -25.09 14.63 -6.38
N ASN A 298 -24.36 15.74 -6.29
CA ASN A 298 -24.88 17.02 -5.85
C ASN A 298 -25.97 17.56 -6.78
N ARG A 299 -25.84 17.38 -8.10
CA ARG A 299 -26.89 17.76 -9.06
C ARG A 299 -28.19 17.03 -8.76
N ILE A 300 -28.13 15.72 -8.53
CA ILE A 300 -29.34 14.92 -8.22
C ILE A 300 -29.95 15.39 -6.90
N VAL A 301 -29.13 15.58 -5.85
CA VAL A 301 -29.61 16.08 -4.55
C VAL A 301 -30.30 17.44 -4.69
N ARG A 302 -29.70 18.41 -5.39
CA ARG A 302 -30.32 19.73 -5.62
C ARG A 302 -31.66 19.63 -6.36
N LEU A 303 -31.76 18.75 -7.37
CA LEU A 303 -33.01 18.55 -8.10
C LEU A 303 -34.11 17.99 -7.18
N LEU A 304 -33.77 17.08 -6.27
CA LEU A 304 -34.70 16.55 -5.28
C LEU A 304 -35.10 17.62 -4.25
N GLU A 305 -34.15 18.43 -3.77
CA GLU A 305 -34.39 19.55 -2.84
C GLU A 305 -35.38 20.57 -3.45
N GLU A 306 -35.19 20.90 -4.73
CA GLU A 306 -36.07 21.81 -5.50
C GLU A 306 -37.36 21.14 -6.02
N LYS A 307 -37.60 19.88 -5.65
CA LYS A 307 -38.78 19.09 -6.06
C LYS A 307 -38.96 18.99 -7.58
N VAL A 308 -37.87 19.07 -8.34
CA VAL A 308 -37.86 18.82 -9.78
C VAL A 308 -37.97 17.31 -10.01
N PRO A 309 -38.83 16.82 -10.94
CA PRO A 309 -38.94 15.39 -11.21
C PRO A 309 -37.61 14.76 -11.64
N VAL A 310 -37.07 13.86 -10.82
CA VAL A 310 -35.86 13.08 -11.10
C VAL A 310 -36.23 11.66 -11.50
N ARG A 311 -35.55 11.14 -12.51
CA ARG A 311 -35.54 9.70 -12.83
C ARG A 311 -34.12 9.28 -13.13
N LEU A 312 -33.67 8.20 -12.51
CA LEU A 312 -32.38 7.57 -12.78
C LEU A 312 -32.61 6.21 -13.44
N ASP A 313 -31.69 5.84 -14.33
CA ASP A 313 -31.53 4.49 -14.85
C ASP A 313 -30.09 4.03 -14.54
N ALA A 314 -29.92 2.85 -13.95
CA ALA A 314 -28.61 2.28 -13.68
C ALA A 314 -28.61 0.76 -13.82
N GLU A 315 -27.51 0.21 -14.30
CA GLU A 315 -27.28 -1.23 -14.41
C GLU A 315 -25.84 -1.55 -14.01
N VAL A 316 -25.67 -2.53 -13.13
CA VAL A 316 -24.37 -3.09 -12.74
C VAL A 316 -24.39 -4.58 -13.00
N ARG A 317 -23.39 -5.09 -13.72
CA ARG A 317 -23.10 -6.53 -13.79
C ARG A 317 -21.81 -6.76 -13.04
N ALA A 318 -21.91 -7.49 -11.93
CA ALA A 318 -20.79 -7.87 -11.10
C ALA A 318 -20.87 -9.36 -10.79
N ARG A 319 -19.70 -9.98 -10.60
CA ARG A 319 -19.56 -11.40 -10.29
C ARG A 319 -18.74 -11.59 -9.04
N PHE A 320 -19.21 -12.46 -8.15
CA PHE A 320 -18.42 -13.00 -7.06
C PHE A 320 -17.68 -14.25 -7.53
N HIS A 321 -16.44 -14.40 -7.08
CA HIS A 321 -15.59 -15.55 -7.35
C HIS A 321 -15.34 -16.26 -6.02
N GLN A 322 -15.80 -17.51 -5.92
CA GLN A 322 -15.80 -18.31 -4.69
C GLN A 322 -15.29 -19.73 -4.94
N GLU A 323 -14.68 -19.95 -6.11
CA GLU A 323 -14.06 -21.20 -6.52
C GLU A 323 -12.91 -21.59 -5.57
N THR A 324 -12.24 -20.59 -5.00
CA THR A 324 -11.29 -20.71 -3.89
C THR A 324 -11.49 -19.56 -2.90
N LEU A 325 -11.32 -19.85 -1.60
CA LEU A 325 -11.26 -18.83 -0.56
C LEU A 325 -9.82 -18.52 -0.13
N ASP A 326 -8.84 -19.32 -0.58
CA ASP A 326 -7.43 -18.98 -0.46
C ASP A 326 -7.05 -17.95 -1.54
N SER A 327 -5.99 -17.18 -1.26
CA SER A 327 -5.34 -16.27 -2.20
C SER A 327 -3.89 -16.73 -2.43
N VAL A 328 -3.13 -16.00 -3.25
CA VAL A 328 -1.76 -16.33 -3.60
C VAL A 328 -0.88 -15.09 -3.59
N ASN A 329 0.40 -15.25 -3.28
CA ASN A 329 1.48 -14.32 -3.62
C ASN A 329 2.22 -14.87 -4.85
N VAL A 330 3.00 -14.04 -5.55
CA VAL A 330 3.88 -14.51 -6.63
C VAL A 330 5.32 -14.46 -6.17
N VAL A 331 6.04 -15.58 -6.26
CA VAL A 331 7.44 -15.70 -5.84
C VAL A 331 8.30 -16.06 -7.05
N ALA A 332 9.50 -15.48 -7.14
CA ALA A 332 10.54 -15.88 -8.10
C ALA A 332 11.93 -15.54 -7.56
N GLU A 333 12.96 -16.31 -7.94
CA GLU A 333 14.31 -16.16 -7.40
C GLU A 333 15.37 -16.03 -8.49
N LEU A 334 16.30 -15.09 -8.28
CA LEU A 334 17.58 -15.05 -8.96
C LEU A 334 18.62 -15.69 -8.02
N PRO A 335 19.15 -16.88 -8.34
CA PRO A 335 19.98 -17.64 -7.41
C PRO A 335 21.30 -16.94 -7.09
N GLY A 336 21.70 -16.99 -5.82
CA GLY A 336 23.00 -16.51 -5.35
C GLY A 336 24.12 -17.54 -5.55
N GLY A 337 25.35 -17.09 -5.32
CA GLY A 337 26.57 -17.90 -5.33
C GLY A 337 26.97 -18.38 -3.93
N SER A 338 27.99 -17.71 -3.36
CA SER A 338 28.68 -18.19 -2.15
C SER A 338 27.82 -18.23 -0.88
N LYS A 339 26.71 -17.49 -0.84
CA LYS A 339 25.75 -17.39 0.27
C LYS A 339 24.33 -17.64 -0.22
N ARG A 340 24.13 -18.63 -1.10
CA ARG A 340 22.84 -18.91 -1.74
C ARG A 340 21.69 -19.16 -0.76
N ASP A 341 21.99 -19.61 0.45
CA ASP A 341 20.99 -19.85 1.51
C ASP A 341 20.59 -18.57 2.26
N GLU A 342 21.29 -17.46 2.05
CA GLU A 342 20.88 -16.14 2.53
C GLU A 342 20.16 -15.38 1.42
N MET A 343 19.23 -14.50 1.78
CA MET A 343 18.37 -13.84 0.81
C MET A 343 18.25 -12.32 0.99
N VAL A 344 18.11 -11.63 -0.15
CA VAL A 344 17.61 -10.26 -0.24
C VAL A 344 16.25 -10.33 -0.89
N ILE A 345 15.22 -9.81 -0.22
CA ILE A 345 13.86 -9.86 -0.72
C ILE A 345 13.48 -8.48 -1.26
N LEU A 346 12.82 -8.43 -2.40
CA LEU A 346 12.23 -7.22 -2.96
C LEU A 346 10.76 -7.48 -3.26
N GLY A 347 9.91 -6.48 -3.03
CA GLY A 347 8.47 -6.67 -3.22
C GLY A 347 7.66 -5.39 -3.39
N ALA A 348 6.46 -5.61 -3.89
CA ALA A 348 5.38 -4.66 -4.11
C ALA A 348 4.09 -5.49 -4.15
N HIS A 349 2.93 -4.90 -3.88
CA HIS A 349 1.68 -5.64 -4.00
C HIS A 349 1.15 -5.64 -5.43
N LEU A 350 0.68 -6.81 -5.86
CA LEU A 350 0.14 -7.05 -7.20
C LEU A 350 -1.33 -6.69 -7.30
N ASP A 351 -2.06 -6.82 -6.17
CA ASP A 351 -3.45 -6.40 -6.10
C ASP A 351 -3.60 -4.90 -6.23
N SER A 352 -4.79 -4.48 -6.62
CA SER A 352 -5.21 -3.08 -6.66
C SER A 352 -6.62 -2.97 -6.11
N VAL A 353 -7.06 -1.78 -5.72
CA VAL A 353 -8.47 -1.61 -5.36
C VAL A 353 -9.44 -1.73 -6.53
N ASP A 354 -10.65 -2.17 -6.17
CA ASP A 354 -11.91 -2.13 -6.91
C ASP A 354 -11.83 -2.22 -8.45
N ALA A 355 -12.78 -1.63 -9.17
CA ALA A 355 -12.86 -1.66 -10.62
C ALA A 355 -12.86 -0.26 -11.24
N ALA A 356 -12.55 0.77 -10.45
CA ALA A 356 -12.57 2.15 -10.90
C ALA A 356 -11.44 2.46 -11.88
N GLY A 357 -10.24 1.94 -11.60
CA GLY A 357 -9.01 2.14 -12.38
C GLY A 357 -8.28 0.82 -12.61
N THR A 358 -7.04 0.90 -13.10
CA THR A 358 -6.20 -0.27 -13.40
C THR A 358 -5.09 -0.48 -12.38
N GLY A 359 -5.11 0.21 -11.25
CA GLY A 359 -4.10 0.08 -10.20
C GLY A 359 -2.70 0.45 -10.70
N ALA A 360 -2.58 1.49 -11.52
CA ALA A 360 -1.33 1.80 -12.22
C ALA A 360 -0.27 2.35 -11.28
N THR A 361 -0.63 3.37 -10.50
CA THR A 361 0.19 3.95 -9.45
C THR A 361 0.13 3.12 -8.17
N ASP A 362 -0.96 2.38 -7.96
CA ASP A 362 -1.20 1.59 -6.75
C ASP A 362 -1.67 0.14 -7.10
N ASN A 363 -0.76 -0.82 -7.27
CA ASN A 363 0.69 -0.67 -7.24
C ASN A 363 1.40 -1.44 -8.38
N ALA A 364 0.85 -1.35 -9.60
CA ALA A 364 1.53 -1.85 -10.79
C ALA A 364 2.89 -1.16 -11.00
N ALA A 365 3.02 0.13 -10.63
CA ALA A 365 4.27 0.88 -10.67
C ALA A 365 5.38 0.19 -9.87
N GLY A 366 5.11 -0.20 -8.61
CA GLY A 366 6.08 -0.92 -7.79
C GLY A 366 6.37 -2.32 -8.32
N CYS A 367 5.35 -3.07 -8.73
CA CYS A 367 5.54 -4.37 -9.37
C CYS A 367 6.45 -4.27 -10.60
N ALA A 368 6.22 -3.28 -11.47
CA ALA A 368 7.02 -3.04 -12.66
C ALA A 368 8.47 -2.69 -12.32
N VAL A 369 8.70 -1.85 -11.30
CA VAL A 369 10.05 -1.52 -10.81
C VAL A 369 10.76 -2.76 -10.29
N MET A 370 10.09 -3.60 -9.51
CA MET A 370 10.68 -4.81 -8.92
C MET A 370 11.01 -5.88 -9.97
N LEU A 371 10.16 -6.04 -10.99
CA LEU A 371 10.46 -6.88 -12.16
C LEU A 371 11.64 -6.33 -12.96
N GLU A 372 11.69 -5.02 -13.18
CA GLU A 372 12.77 -4.36 -13.90
C GLU A 372 14.11 -4.53 -13.15
N VAL A 373 14.11 -4.49 -11.81
CA VAL A 373 15.32 -4.76 -11.01
C VAL A 373 15.88 -6.15 -11.31
N LEU A 374 15.06 -7.21 -11.27
CA LEU A 374 15.52 -8.56 -11.61
C LEU A 374 16.04 -8.65 -13.05
N ARG A 375 15.35 -7.99 -13.99
CA ARG A 375 15.77 -7.95 -15.39
C ARG A 375 17.13 -7.25 -15.55
N ILE A 376 17.35 -6.10 -14.90
CA ILE A 376 18.62 -5.36 -14.92
C ILE A 376 19.77 -6.23 -14.38
N LEU A 377 19.60 -6.82 -13.19
CA LEU A 377 20.63 -7.64 -12.56
C LEU A 377 21.03 -8.82 -13.48
N LYS A 378 20.04 -9.43 -14.12
CA LYS A 378 20.26 -10.54 -15.07
C LYS A 378 20.90 -10.06 -16.38
N ALA A 379 20.41 -8.99 -16.99
CA ALA A 379 20.93 -8.46 -18.25
C ALA A 379 22.41 -8.06 -18.15
N LEU A 380 22.80 -7.51 -17.00
CA LEU A 380 24.19 -7.15 -16.70
C LEU A 380 25.05 -8.34 -16.24
N ASN A 381 24.46 -9.53 -16.09
CA ASN A 381 25.14 -10.73 -15.58
C ASN A 381 25.93 -10.43 -14.30
N LEU A 382 25.32 -9.71 -13.37
CA LEU A 382 25.98 -9.33 -12.12
C LEU A 382 26.06 -10.55 -11.21
N LYS A 383 27.25 -10.78 -10.64
CA LYS A 383 27.45 -11.82 -9.63
C LYS A 383 26.79 -11.37 -8.32
N LEU A 384 26.01 -12.27 -7.73
CA LEU A 384 25.35 -12.07 -6.45
C LEU A 384 25.78 -13.20 -5.51
N ASP A 385 26.25 -12.87 -4.30
CA ASP A 385 26.58 -13.90 -3.32
C ASP A 385 25.32 -14.49 -2.68
N ARG A 386 24.32 -13.66 -2.37
CA ARG A 386 23.01 -14.07 -1.83
C ARG A 386 21.98 -14.24 -2.93
N THR A 387 20.97 -15.07 -2.65
CA THR A 387 19.79 -15.20 -3.50
C THR A 387 18.96 -13.92 -3.44
N VAL A 388 18.46 -13.46 -4.58
CA VAL A 388 17.53 -12.32 -4.65
C VAL A 388 16.15 -12.87 -4.94
N ARG A 389 15.21 -12.69 -4.00
CA ARG A 389 13.83 -13.19 -4.10
C ARG A 389 12.88 -12.04 -4.36
N LEU A 390 12.18 -12.09 -5.49
CA LEU A 390 11.01 -11.27 -5.74
C LEU A 390 9.81 -11.91 -5.06
N VAL A 391 9.03 -11.10 -4.34
CA VAL A 391 7.67 -11.48 -3.96
C VAL A 391 6.71 -10.35 -4.28
N LEU A 392 5.68 -10.66 -5.08
CA LEU A 392 4.57 -9.75 -5.31
C LEU A 392 3.37 -10.20 -4.47
N TRP A 393 2.87 -9.31 -3.63
CA TRP A 393 1.89 -9.62 -2.59
C TRP A 393 0.45 -9.56 -3.11
N GLY A 394 -0.41 -10.42 -2.59
CA GLY A 394 -1.85 -10.28 -2.73
C GLY A 394 -2.49 -9.79 -1.43
N GLY A 395 -3.62 -9.10 -1.52
CA GLY A 395 -4.40 -8.67 -0.36
C GLY A 395 -3.73 -7.58 0.48
N GLU A 396 -2.85 -6.78 -0.11
CA GLU A 396 -2.29 -5.59 0.55
C GLU A 396 -3.41 -4.60 0.86
N GLU A 397 -4.29 -4.38 -0.12
CA GLU A 397 -5.37 -3.39 -0.10
C GLU A 397 -6.43 -3.71 0.98
N GLU A 398 -6.50 -5.00 1.36
CA GLU A 398 -7.36 -5.51 2.43
C GLU A 398 -6.66 -5.61 3.79
N GLY A 399 -5.42 -5.12 3.89
CA GLY A 399 -4.63 -5.00 5.10
C GLY A 399 -3.42 -5.92 5.16
N LEU A 400 -2.52 -5.84 4.16
CA LEU A 400 -1.21 -6.53 4.12
C LEU A 400 -1.33 -8.06 4.25
N LEU A 401 -2.43 -8.65 3.79
CA LEU A 401 -2.80 -10.02 4.15
C LEU A 401 -1.78 -11.03 3.62
N GLY A 402 -1.36 -10.90 2.36
CA GLY A 402 -0.41 -11.80 1.72
C GLY A 402 0.99 -11.73 2.32
N SER A 403 1.53 -10.53 2.55
CA SER A 403 2.84 -10.38 3.19
C SER A 403 2.84 -10.87 4.64
N ARG A 404 1.76 -10.63 5.39
CA ARG A 404 1.61 -11.11 6.77
C ARG A 404 1.52 -12.62 6.83
N ALA A 405 0.76 -13.22 5.93
CA ALA A 405 0.67 -14.67 5.84
C ALA A 405 2.03 -15.28 5.47
N TYR A 406 2.71 -14.69 4.49
CA TYR A 406 4.06 -15.12 4.08
C TYR A 406 5.06 -15.04 5.23
N VAL A 407 5.13 -13.91 5.94
CA VAL A 407 6.03 -13.75 7.09
C VAL A 407 5.71 -14.77 8.18
N LYS A 408 4.43 -15.00 8.49
CA LYS A 408 4.00 -16.00 9.47
C LYS A 408 4.36 -17.43 9.04
N GLN A 409 4.28 -17.71 7.74
CA GLN A 409 4.60 -19.01 7.15
C GLN A 409 6.11 -19.27 7.07
N HIS A 410 6.93 -18.25 6.81
CA HIS A 410 8.35 -18.43 6.54
C HIS A 410 9.26 -18.02 7.69
N PHE A 411 8.96 -16.92 8.38
CA PHE A 411 9.94 -16.27 9.26
C PHE A 411 9.54 -16.25 10.74
N GLY A 412 8.26 -16.04 11.06
CA GLY A 412 7.84 -16.05 12.46
C GLY A 412 6.47 -15.44 12.68
N ASN A 413 5.90 -15.74 13.84
CA ASN A 413 4.59 -15.22 14.21
C ASN A 413 4.74 -13.93 15.05
N PRO A 414 4.29 -12.75 14.59
CA PRO A 414 4.41 -11.51 15.35
C PRO A 414 3.59 -11.51 16.65
N GLU A 415 2.57 -12.38 16.78
CA GLU A 415 1.77 -12.49 18.00
C GLU A 415 2.55 -13.17 19.15
N THR A 416 3.34 -14.18 18.83
CA THR A 416 4.07 -15.01 19.81
C THR A 416 5.57 -14.75 19.82
N MET A 417 6.11 -14.11 18.78
CA MET A 417 7.53 -13.99 18.46
C MET A 417 8.26 -15.32 18.36
N GLU A 418 7.54 -16.39 18.03
CA GLU A 418 8.12 -17.69 17.67
C GLU A 418 8.69 -17.60 16.24
N LEU A 419 10.02 -17.56 16.16
CA LEU A 419 10.75 -17.45 14.89
C LEU A 419 10.97 -18.82 14.25
N LYS A 420 11.04 -18.83 12.93
CA LYS A 420 11.37 -20.00 12.10
C LYS A 420 12.82 -19.92 11.62
N PRO A 421 13.46 -21.05 11.26
CA PRO A 421 14.86 -21.05 10.82
C PRO A 421 15.16 -20.09 9.65
N GLU A 422 14.24 -19.97 8.69
CA GLU A 422 14.38 -19.09 7.51
C GLU A 422 14.52 -17.61 7.89
N HIS A 423 14.04 -17.20 9.08
CA HIS A 423 14.23 -15.83 9.59
C HIS A 423 15.70 -15.41 9.61
N ALA A 424 16.59 -16.33 9.98
CA ALA A 424 18.02 -16.03 10.07
C ALA A 424 18.68 -15.85 8.69
N GLN A 425 18.02 -16.25 7.60
CA GLN A 425 18.54 -16.20 6.24
C GLN A 425 18.35 -14.84 5.56
N VAL A 426 17.37 -14.05 6.00
CA VAL A 426 17.02 -12.77 5.35
C VAL A 426 18.01 -11.66 5.73
N SER A 427 18.64 -11.01 4.76
CA SER A 427 19.45 -9.81 5.00
C SER A 427 18.58 -8.56 5.08
N ALA A 428 17.69 -8.36 4.10
CA ALA A 428 16.82 -7.21 3.99
C ALA A 428 15.58 -7.52 3.14
N TYR A 429 14.52 -6.76 3.35
CA TYR A 429 13.36 -6.62 2.48
C TYR A 429 13.25 -5.16 1.99
N TYR A 430 13.12 -4.97 0.68
CA TYR A 430 12.91 -3.66 0.06
C TYR A 430 11.52 -3.60 -0.59
N ASN A 431 10.69 -2.69 -0.08
CA ASN A 431 9.37 -2.40 -0.61
C ASN A 431 9.41 -1.21 -1.57
N PHE A 432 8.55 -1.20 -2.58
CA PHE A 432 8.26 0.01 -3.35
C PHE A 432 6.76 0.12 -3.58
N ASP A 433 6.22 1.20 -3.03
CA ASP A 433 4.80 1.49 -2.98
C ASP A 433 4.65 2.97 -2.60
N ASN A 434 3.55 3.62 -2.99
CA ASN A 434 3.26 5.07 -3.00
C ASN A 434 3.46 5.78 -4.35
N GLY A 435 3.07 5.10 -5.43
CA GLY A 435 2.87 5.75 -6.71
C GLY A 435 4.07 5.74 -7.64
N THR A 436 4.06 6.69 -8.58
CA THR A 436 5.01 6.72 -9.69
C THR A 436 6.25 7.59 -9.44
N GLY A 437 6.28 8.36 -8.36
CA GLY A 437 7.29 9.39 -8.17
C GLY A 437 8.68 8.80 -7.88
N LYS A 438 9.70 9.56 -8.27
CA LYS A 438 11.12 9.20 -8.07
C LYS A 438 11.44 8.92 -6.60
N ILE A 439 12.40 8.04 -6.38
CA ILE A 439 12.98 7.79 -5.06
C ILE A 439 13.82 9.00 -4.65
N ARG A 440 13.44 9.60 -3.52
CA ARG A 440 14.14 10.70 -2.86
C ARG A 440 14.97 10.25 -1.68
N GLY A 441 14.83 9.00 -1.25
CA GLY A 441 15.48 8.51 -0.04
C GLY A 441 14.92 7.21 0.50
N VAL A 442 15.29 6.88 1.74
CA VAL A 442 14.85 5.65 2.42
C VAL A 442 14.41 5.96 3.86
N TYR A 443 13.31 5.35 4.29
CA TYR A 443 12.95 5.27 5.70
C TYR A 443 13.73 4.13 6.36
N LEU A 444 14.55 4.44 7.36
CA LEU A 444 15.40 3.46 8.06
C LEU A 444 14.63 2.62 9.10
N GLN A 445 13.33 2.87 9.26
CA GLN A 445 12.44 2.14 10.20
C GLN A 445 12.98 2.08 11.64
N GLY A 446 13.61 3.15 12.12
CA GLY A 446 14.21 3.20 13.46
C GLY A 446 15.50 2.40 13.62
N ASN A 447 16.10 1.92 12.53
CA ASN A 447 17.39 1.24 12.53
C ASN A 447 18.49 2.23 12.12
N ASP A 448 19.06 2.96 13.08
CA ASP A 448 20.11 3.95 12.83
C ASP A 448 21.44 3.29 12.40
N MET A 449 21.66 2.03 12.77
CA MET A 449 22.86 1.27 12.42
C MET A 449 23.06 1.10 10.90
N VAL A 450 21.98 1.11 10.10
CA VAL A 450 22.09 1.03 8.62
C VAL A 450 22.39 2.36 7.95
N ARG A 451 22.33 3.49 8.67
CA ARG A 451 22.54 4.83 8.11
C ARG A 451 23.85 4.98 7.33
N PRO A 452 25.04 4.63 7.88
CA PRO A 452 26.29 4.79 7.14
C PRO A 452 26.34 3.94 5.86
N VAL A 453 25.74 2.74 5.91
CA VAL A 453 25.63 1.82 4.76
C VAL A 453 24.76 2.44 3.66
N PHE A 454 23.57 2.90 4.03
CA PHE A 454 22.63 3.47 3.06
C PHE A 454 23.10 4.84 2.54
N ASP A 455 23.83 5.63 3.32
CA ASP A 455 24.40 6.90 2.82
C ASP A 455 25.44 6.64 1.71
N ALA A 456 26.31 5.64 1.93
CA ALA A 456 27.29 5.24 0.92
C ALA A 456 26.61 4.74 -0.37
N TRP A 457 25.54 3.94 -0.26
CA TRP A 457 24.83 3.38 -1.43
C TRP A 457 23.90 4.38 -2.13
N LEU A 458 23.39 5.38 -1.40
CA LEU A 458 22.53 6.43 -1.97
C LEU A 458 23.34 7.57 -2.61
N SER A 459 24.57 7.82 -2.13
CA SER A 459 25.43 8.91 -2.59
C SER A 459 25.56 9.01 -4.12
N PRO A 460 25.74 7.91 -4.89
CA PRO A 460 25.82 7.93 -6.35
C PRO A 460 24.54 8.35 -7.09
N PHE A 461 23.42 8.53 -6.37
CA PHE A 461 22.12 8.92 -6.92
C PHE A 461 21.66 10.31 -6.45
N ARG A 462 22.53 11.06 -5.75
CA ARG A 462 22.22 12.42 -5.29
C ARG A 462 21.98 13.37 -6.46
N ASP A 463 22.65 13.16 -7.60
CA ASP A 463 22.42 13.87 -8.87
C ASP A 463 21.00 13.64 -9.43
N LEU A 464 20.41 12.48 -9.14
CA LEU A 464 19.03 12.15 -9.47
C LEU A 464 18.02 12.56 -8.37
N GLY A 465 18.49 13.25 -7.33
CA GLY A 465 17.67 13.79 -6.25
C GLY A 465 17.37 12.82 -5.10
N ALA A 466 18.04 11.67 -5.05
CA ALA A 466 17.94 10.73 -3.94
C ALA A 466 18.92 11.13 -2.82
N THR A 467 18.43 11.85 -1.80
CA THR A 467 19.29 12.52 -0.81
C THR A 467 18.87 12.31 0.64
N ALA A 468 17.69 11.74 0.91
CA ALA A 468 17.13 11.69 2.25
C ALA A 468 17.28 10.32 2.93
N LEU A 469 17.75 10.30 4.18
CA LEU A 469 17.72 9.12 5.05
C LEU A 469 16.98 9.46 6.33
N ALA A 470 15.74 9.00 6.44
CA ALA A 470 14.87 9.32 7.57
C ALA A 470 14.90 8.19 8.59
N ILE A 471 15.28 8.50 9.85
CA ILE A 471 15.22 7.50 10.93
C ILE A 471 13.79 7.07 11.28
N ARG A 472 12.82 7.88 10.89
CA ARG A 472 11.39 7.70 11.16
C ARG A 472 10.88 6.38 10.60
N LYS A 473 9.86 5.84 11.26
CA LYS A 473 9.04 4.75 10.72
C LYS A 473 8.05 5.31 9.69
N THR A 474 7.70 4.46 8.74
CA THR A 474 6.51 4.63 7.88
C THR A 474 5.76 3.31 7.84
N GLY A 475 4.47 3.33 7.56
CA GLY A 475 3.62 2.15 7.53
C GLY A 475 2.72 2.11 6.30
N GLY A 476 1.66 1.31 6.39
CA GLY A 476 0.62 1.23 5.36
C GLY A 476 1.03 0.47 4.11
N THR A 477 2.00 -0.45 4.20
CA THR A 477 2.41 -1.35 3.10
C THR A 477 3.29 -2.50 3.63
N ASP A 478 3.69 -3.42 2.77
CA ASP A 478 4.11 -4.78 3.13
C ASP A 478 5.40 -4.89 3.97
N HIS A 479 6.31 -3.89 3.94
CA HIS A 479 7.54 -3.91 4.75
C HIS A 479 7.26 -3.97 6.25
N VAL A 480 6.09 -3.48 6.68
CA VAL A 480 5.64 -3.55 8.07
C VAL A 480 5.59 -5.00 8.55
N SER A 481 5.19 -5.94 7.69
CA SER A 481 5.08 -7.37 8.04
C SER A 481 6.44 -7.95 8.44
N PHE A 482 7.51 -7.53 7.76
CA PHE A 482 8.87 -7.96 8.07
C PHE A 482 9.40 -7.30 9.34
N ASP A 483 9.17 -5.99 9.50
CA ASP A 483 9.61 -5.25 10.69
C ASP A 483 8.95 -5.77 11.97
N GLU A 484 7.69 -6.24 11.89
CA GLU A 484 6.93 -6.83 13.00
C GLU A 484 7.53 -8.11 13.57
N VAL A 485 8.42 -8.79 12.84
CA VAL A 485 9.19 -9.95 13.33
C VAL A 485 10.68 -9.64 13.47
N GLY A 486 11.07 -8.36 13.41
CA GLY A 486 12.46 -7.92 13.57
C GLY A 486 13.35 -8.18 12.34
N LEU A 487 12.77 -8.45 11.16
CA LEU A 487 13.53 -8.47 9.91
C LEU A 487 13.70 -7.04 9.37
N PRO A 488 14.87 -6.67 8.81
CA PRO A 488 15.06 -5.35 8.21
C PRO A 488 14.18 -5.15 6.96
N GLY A 489 12.99 -4.58 7.14
CA GLY A 489 12.10 -4.17 6.05
C GLY A 489 12.18 -2.66 5.83
N PHE A 490 12.36 -2.22 4.59
CA PHE A 490 12.52 -0.81 4.24
C PHE A 490 11.51 -0.38 3.19
N GLN A 491 11.14 0.90 3.26
CA GLN A 491 10.30 1.57 2.28
C GLN A 491 11.02 2.83 1.77
N PHE A 492 10.92 3.08 0.48
CA PHE A 492 11.53 4.25 -0.14
C PHE A 492 10.68 5.51 0.10
N ILE A 493 11.35 6.65 0.19
CA ILE A 493 10.70 7.96 0.20
C ILE A 493 10.47 8.35 -1.26
N GLN A 494 9.22 8.49 -1.69
CA GLN A 494 8.88 8.88 -3.07
C GLN A 494 8.33 10.30 -3.15
N ASP A 495 8.51 10.95 -4.32
CA ASP A 495 7.74 12.13 -4.66
C ASP A 495 6.24 11.77 -4.76
N PRO A 496 5.33 12.52 -4.12
CA PRO A 496 3.90 12.21 -4.20
C PRO A 496 3.31 12.31 -5.61
N VAL A 497 3.82 13.22 -6.44
CA VAL A 497 3.24 13.56 -7.75
C VAL A 497 1.74 13.87 -7.58
N GLU A 498 0.84 13.04 -8.10
CA GLU A 498 -0.62 13.19 -7.94
C GLU A 498 -1.24 12.07 -7.08
N TYR A 499 -0.42 11.28 -6.35
CA TYR A 499 -0.86 10.04 -5.69
C TYR A 499 -2.12 10.23 -4.85
N GLU A 500 -2.04 11.05 -3.79
CA GLU A 500 -3.18 11.30 -2.90
C GLU A 500 -4.27 12.17 -3.52
N ALA A 501 -3.88 13.07 -4.42
CA ALA A 501 -4.78 14.10 -4.95
C ALA A 501 -5.67 13.54 -6.06
N ARG A 502 -5.21 12.51 -6.78
CA ARG A 502 -5.88 12.04 -7.99
C ARG A 502 -5.87 10.53 -8.19
N THR A 503 -4.77 9.83 -7.98
CA THR A 503 -4.65 8.44 -8.48
C THR A 503 -4.98 7.39 -7.43
N HIS A 504 -4.41 7.46 -6.23
CA HIS A 504 -4.59 6.49 -5.15
C HIS A 504 -6.06 6.16 -4.90
N HIS A 505 -6.43 4.91 -5.15
CA HIS A 505 -7.79 4.38 -4.99
C HIS A 505 -8.87 5.16 -5.72
N SER A 506 -8.63 5.48 -6.99
CA SER A 506 -9.57 6.26 -7.80
C SER A 506 -9.77 5.70 -9.20
N ASN A 507 -10.81 6.19 -9.88
CA ASN A 507 -11.04 5.91 -11.29
C ASN A 507 -10.02 6.54 -12.25
N MET A 508 -9.08 7.33 -11.72
CA MET A 508 -8.00 7.93 -12.47
C MET A 508 -6.67 7.21 -12.24
N ASP A 509 -6.65 6.07 -11.53
CA ASP A 509 -5.45 5.26 -11.37
C ASP A 509 -5.15 4.41 -12.61
N VAL A 510 -4.61 5.06 -13.65
CA VAL A 510 -4.43 4.49 -14.98
C VAL A 510 -3.03 4.74 -15.52
N TYR A 511 -2.63 3.97 -16.54
CA TYR A 511 -1.30 4.00 -17.15
C TYR A 511 -0.82 5.41 -17.52
N ASP A 512 -1.72 6.26 -18.04
CA ASP A 512 -1.41 7.63 -18.46
C ASP A 512 -0.91 8.56 -17.33
N ARG A 513 -1.09 8.15 -16.05
CA ARG A 513 -0.63 8.93 -14.90
C ARG A 513 0.81 8.66 -14.51
N ILE A 514 1.43 7.66 -15.12
CA ILE A 514 2.76 7.22 -14.78
C ILE A 514 3.81 8.20 -15.32
N GLN A 515 4.88 8.38 -14.56
CA GLN A 515 6.05 9.17 -14.89
C GLN A 515 7.19 8.21 -15.27
N PRO A 516 7.43 7.91 -16.56
CA PRO A 516 8.40 6.89 -16.96
C PRO A 516 9.81 7.11 -16.43
N GLY A 517 10.31 8.35 -16.51
CA GLY A 517 11.65 8.69 -16.03
C GLY A 517 11.83 8.50 -14.51
N ASP A 518 10.76 8.67 -13.74
CA ASP A 518 10.79 8.45 -12.29
C ASP A 518 10.84 6.95 -11.96
N LEU A 519 10.10 6.11 -12.69
CA LEU A 519 10.17 4.65 -12.53
C LEU A 519 11.53 4.10 -12.97
N MET A 520 12.11 4.63 -14.05
CA MET A 520 13.47 4.27 -14.50
C MET A 520 14.52 4.63 -13.44
N GLN A 521 14.40 5.80 -12.82
CA GLN A 521 15.24 6.20 -11.70
C GLN A 521 15.06 5.27 -10.49
N ALA A 522 13.82 4.91 -10.16
CA ALA A 522 13.54 4.01 -9.07
C ALA A 522 14.18 2.62 -9.30
N SER A 523 14.03 2.06 -10.50
CA SER A 523 14.67 0.78 -10.87
C SER A 523 16.19 0.81 -10.71
N ALA A 524 16.85 1.91 -11.08
CA ALA A 524 18.30 2.06 -10.89
C ALA A 524 18.71 2.06 -9.41
N VAL A 525 17.99 2.81 -8.57
CA VAL A 525 18.26 2.91 -7.13
C VAL A 525 18.01 1.57 -6.44
N VAL A 526 16.86 0.95 -6.68
CA VAL A 526 16.50 -0.34 -6.05
C VAL A 526 17.47 -1.44 -6.49
N ALA A 527 17.81 -1.53 -7.79
CA ALA A 527 18.76 -2.53 -8.28
C ALA A 527 20.15 -2.38 -7.64
N SER A 528 20.60 -1.13 -7.45
CA SER A 528 21.84 -0.85 -6.73
C SER A 528 21.76 -1.33 -5.28
N PHE A 529 20.71 -0.97 -4.53
CA PHE A 529 20.55 -1.40 -3.13
C PHE A 529 20.49 -2.93 -2.99
N VAL A 530 19.78 -3.61 -3.89
CA VAL A 530 19.69 -5.07 -3.94
C VAL A 530 21.06 -5.69 -4.23
N TYR A 531 21.80 -5.21 -5.24
CA TYR A 531 23.14 -5.70 -5.57
C TYR A 531 24.11 -5.56 -4.39
N HIS A 532 24.17 -4.39 -3.77
CA HIS A 532 25.08 -4.15 -2.65
C HIS A 532 24.69 -5.00 -1.43
N THR A 533 23.41 -5.14 -1.13
CA THR A 533 22.94 -6.01 -0.05
C THR A 533 23.27 -7.49 -0.33
N ALA A 534 23.13 -7.92 -1.58
CA ALA A 534 23.39 -9.30 -1.97
C ALA A 534 24.89 -9.66 -1.89
N ASN A 535 25.79 -8.70 -2.10
CA ASN A 535 27.24 -8.91 -2.08
C ASN A 535 27.95 -8.42 -0.81
N ARG A 536 27.24 -7.73 0.09
CA ARG A 536 27.80 -7.32 1.39
C ARG A 536 28.30 -8.53 2.17
N PRO A 537 29.51 -8.53 2.76
CA PRO A 537 30.00 -9.69 3.51
C PRO A 537 29.06 -10.11 4.64
N GLU A 538 28.55 -9.16 5.40
CA GLU A 538 27.62 -9.38 6.50
C GLU A 538 26.19 -9.01 6.09
N LYS A 539 25.18 -9.67 6.68
CA LYS A 539 23.78 -9.22 6.60
C LYS A 539 23.64 -7.82 7.20
N LEU A 540 22.60 -7.08 6.81
CA LEU A 540 22.35 -5.76 7.40
C LEU A 540 22.14 -5.87 8.93
N PRO A 541 22.60 -4.87 9.71
CA PRO A 541 22.31 -4.77 11.13
C PRO A 541 20.81 -4.87 11.41
N ARG A 542 20.43 -5.62 12.45
CA ARG A 542 19.04 -5.82 12.87
C ARG A 542 18.79 -5.08 14.19
N LYS A 543 17.61 -4.49 14.31
CA LYS A 543 17.11 -3.98 15.61
C LYS A 543 16.91 -5.14 16.59
N PRO A 544 16.82 -4.87 17.90
CA PRO A 544 16.29 -5.84 18.86
C PRO A 544 14.93 -6.40 18.39
N LEU A 545 14.65 -7.66 18.73
CA LEU A 545 13.37 -8.27 18.42
C LEU A 545 12.23 -7.48 19.07
N PRO A 546 11.11 -7.26 18.37
CA PRO A 546 9.90 -6.74 18.99
C PRO A 546 9.42 -7.65 20.13
N GLU A 547 8.75 -7.05 21.11
CA GLU A 547 8.03 -7.81 22.12
C GLU A 547 6.81 -8.51 21.50
N PRO A 548 6.47 -9.74 21.95
CA PRO A 548 5.28 -10.42 21.49
C PRO A 548 4.03 -9.66 21.93
N TRP A 549 2.93 -9.88 21.22
CA TRP A 549 1.68 -9.19 21.55
C TRP A 549 1.19 -9.54 22.96
N PRO A 550 0.53 -8.60 23.67
CA PRO A 550 -0.14 -8.91 24.93
C PRO A 550 -1.08 -10.09 24.77
N LYS A 551 -1.16 -10.97 25.77
CA LYS A 551 -1.98 -12.20 25.69
C LYS A 551 -3.45 -11.91 25.37
N GLU A 552 -3.95 -10.77 25.84
CA GLU A 552 -5.32 -10.30 25.66
C GLU A 552 -5.66 -9.91 24.21
N ALA A 553 -4.62 -9.71 23.40
CA ALA A 553 -4.68 -9.32 21.99
C ALA A 553 -4.38 -10.47 21.02
N ARG A 554 -3.93 -11.64 21.51
CA ARG A 554 -3.63 -12.82 20.67
C ARG A 554 -4.91 -13.56 20.28
N GLY A 555 -4.98 -14.05 19.05
CA GLY A 555 -6.06 -14.96 18.60
C GLY A 555 -7.49 -14.40 18.65
N LYS A 556 -7.66 -13.07 18.66
CA LYS A 556 -8.97 -12.43 18.48
C LYS A 556 -9.19 -12.08 17.05
#